data_AF-A0A066XAU9-F1
#
_entry.id   AF-A0A066XAU9-F1
#
_cell.length_a   1.000
_cell.length_b   1.000
_cell.length_c   1.000
_cell.angle_alpha   90.00
_cell.angle_beta   90.00
_cell.angle_gamma   90.00
#
_symmetry.space_group_name_H-M   'P 1'
#
loop_
_entity.id
_entity.type
_entity.pdbx_description
1 polymer ?
#
loop_
_entity_poly.entity_id
_entity_poly.type
_entity_poly.pdbx_seq_one_letter_code
_entity_poly.pdbx_strand_id
1 'polypeptide(L)'
;MGHRGKTSGFVAILASAATVAAHGHVTNIVINGVSYRNYIPVQDPYTNNPPLVAGWTIDQRDNGFVAPDAYNAPDIICHRQAVAGKGRITVAAGDTVQLQWTEWPDSHKGPVIDWLANCNGPCNLIDKTDLRFFKIDGAGLINPPQRTNRWAATALIENGNAWLVQIPPNVAPGHYVLRHDIIALHGAGQPNGAQSYPQCINLEITGEGTDNPAGTPGTALYKADDPGILYNIYRDNLNDYVVPGDAIIPGGVSMLPQSRIRITASGSATPYGTTHTVSSSSTRTNPIPSSHEESLSSVGSEASITVELTRTITAVRTTSTSKNITPSGTAEPTRTLTPTTLQTQITTAPPHDEPTQKMYGQCGGLRYAGPTRCPAYATCSTVNPYYAQCTPGPVPSGVQSLYGQCGGQNWPAESPTVCVPGARCTTVNPYYAQCTPA
;
A
#
# COMPACT_ATOMS: atom_id res chain seq x y z
N MET A 1 71.94 37.81 -9.56
CA MET A 1 70.49 38.08 -9.73
C MET A 1 69.89 36.92 -10.50
N GLY A 2 69.27 35.96 -9.81
CA GLY A 2 68.68 34.77 -10.43
C GLY A 2 67.26 35.04 -10.93
N HIS A 3 67.00 34.76 -12.21
CA HIS A 3 65.66 34.75 -12.79
C HIS A 3 64.99 33.39 -12.54
N ARG A 4 63.94 33.37 -11.71
CA ARG A 4 63.03 32.23 -11.54
C ARG A 4 62.02 32.22 -12.69
N GLY A 5 62.08 31.18 -13.52
CA GLY A 5 61.01 30.84 -14.47
C GLY A 5 59.75 30.40 -13.71
N LYS A 6 58.61 31.01 -14.04
CA LYS A 6 57.29 30.62 -13.53
C LYS A 6 56.76 29.47 -14.38
N THR A 7 56.49 28.35 -13.74
CA THR A 7 55.84 27.17 -14.32
C THR A 7 54.34 27.40 -14.51
N SER A 8 53.85 27.04 -15.69
CA SER A 8 52.42 26.93 -16.03
C SER A 8 51.72 25.88 -15.17
N GLY A 9 50.51 26.19 -14.71
CA GLY A 9 49.56 25.21 -14.19
C GLY A 9 48.17 25.53 -14.74
N PHE A 10 47.77 24.87 -15.83
CA PHE A 10 46.37 24.85 -16.26
C PHE A 10 45.63 23.88 -15.34
N VAL A 11 44.78 24.42 -14.46
CA VAL A 11 43.81 23.64 -13.69
C VAL A 11 42.58 23.44 -14.58
N ALA A 12 42.42 22.24 -15.13
CA ALA A 12 41.19 21.82 -15.79
C ALA A 12 40.14 21.51 -14.71
N ILE A 13 39.18 22.41 -14.52
CA ILE A 13 38.00 22.17 -13.68
C ILE A 13 37.07 21.27 -14.49
N LEU A 14 37.02 19.97 -14.17
CA LEU A 14 35.92 19.10 -14.60
C LEU A 14 34.65 19.55 -13.87
N ALA A 15 33.78 20.25 -14.58
CA ALA A 15 32.41 20.47 -14.15
C ALA A 15 31.64 19.15 -14.32
N SER A 16 31.60 18.34 -13.27
CA SER A 16 30.64 17.25 -13.15
C SER A 16 29.25 17.87 -13.04
N ALA A 17 28.49 17.91 -14.13
CA ALA A 17 27.07 18.20 -14.06
C ALA A 17 26.41 17.05 -13.29
N ALA A 18 26.22 17.23 -11.99
CA ALA A 18 25.26 16.45 -11.25
C ALA A 18 23.90 16.77 -11.86
N THR A 19 23.42 15.91 -12.76
CA THR A 19 22.00 15.90 -13.11
C THR A 19 21.27 15.46 -11.86
N VAL A 20 20.92 16.41 -11.01
CA VAL A 20 19.90 16.19 -10.00
C VAL A 20 18.64 15.92 -10.81
N ALA A 21 18.30 14.64 -10.98
CA ALA A 21 16.98 14.24 -11.40
C ALA A 21 16.05 14.69 -10.28
N ALA A 22 15.56 15.93 -10.37
CA ALA A 22 14.50 16.36 -9.49
C ALA A 22 13.26 15.50 -9.84
N HIS A 23 12.57 15.02 -8.80
CA HIS A 23 11.29 14.31 -8.84
C HIS A 23 11.31 12.78 -9.05
N GLY A 24 10.23 12.11 -8.67
CA GLY A 24 10.15 10.65 -8.54
C GLY A 24 8.85 10.01 -9.03
N HIS A 25 8.81 8.68 -8.98
CA HIS A 25 7.66 7.86 -9.34
C HIS A 25 7.58 6.60 -8.45
N VAL A 26 6.43 5.94 -8.42
CA VAL A 26 6.27 4.67 -7.68
C VAL A 26 6.91 3.54 -8.48
N THR A 27 7.86 2.82 -7.90
CA THR A 27 8.56 1.69 -8.54
C THR A 27 7.89 0.35 -8.26
N ASN A 28 7.34 0.17 -7.05
CA ASN A 28 6.81 -1.10 -6.59
C ASN A 28 5.59 -0.92 -5.69
N ILE A 29 4.70 -1.91 -5.77
CA ILE A 29 3.56 -2.08 -4.87
C ILE A 29 3.81 -3.35 -4.06
N VAL A 30 3.79 -3.26 -2.73
CA VAL A 30 4.02 -4.40 -1.85
C VAL A 30 2.78 -4.67 -1.02
N ILE A 31 2.25 -5.89 -1.13
CA ILE A 31 1.08 -6.37 -0.38
C ILE A 31 1.46 -7.68 0.28
N ASN A 32 1.28 -7.79 1.60
CA ASN A 32 1.53 -9.03 2.34
C ASN A 32 2.91 -9.67 2.08
N GLY A 33 3.94 -8.82 1.87
CA GLY A 33 5.33 -9.24 1.58
C GLY A 33 5.62 -9.55 0.11
N VAL A 34 4.63 -9.54 -0.78
CA VAL A 34 4.79 -9.75 -2.23
C VAL A 34 4.96 -8.41 -2.93
N SER A 35 6.08 -8.22 -3.63
CA SER A 35 6.37 -7.02 -4.42
C SER A 35 5.96 -7.20 -5.88
N TYR A 36 5.15 -6.27 -6.38
CA TYR A 36 4.74 -6.13 -7.77
C TYR A 36 5.45 -4.92 -8.37
N ARG A 37 6.08 -5.09 -9.53
CA ARG A 37 6.70 -3.98 -10.26
C ARG A 37 5.61 -3.06 -10.82
N ASN A 38 5.80 -1.75 -10.67
CA ASN A 38 4.95 -0.74 -11.29
C ASN A 38 5.40 -0.42 -12.73
N TYR A 39 4.66 0.46 -13.42
CA TYR A 39 5.16 1.12 -14.61
C TYR A 39 6.35 2.05 -14.26
N ILE A 40 7.44 1.99 -15.02
CA ILE A 40 8.65 2.80 -14.79
C ILE A 40 8.82 3.76 -15.98
N PRO A 41 8.40 5.04 -15.86
CA PRO A 41 8.34 5.99 -16.98
C PRO A 41 9.70 6.32 -17.60
N VAL A 42 10.78 6.18 -16.84
CA VAL A 42 12.15 6.42 -17.30
C VAL A 42 12.79 5.22 -18.01
N GLN A 43 12.15 4.05 -17.97
CA GLN A 43 12.70 2.79 -18.48
C GLN A 43 11.80 2.11 -19.51
N ASP A 44 10.51 1.97 -19.20
CA ASP A 44 9.56 1.17 -19.98
C ASP A 44 9.33 1.68 -21.41
N PRO A 45 9.28 3.00 -21.69
CA PRO A 45 9.22 3.51 -23.07
C PRO A 45 10.37 3.08 -23.98
N TYR A 46 11.51 2.69 -23.40
CA TYR A 46 12.72 2.29 -24.11
C TYR A 46 12.94 0.77 -24.10
N THR A 47 12.01 0.01 -23.53
CA THR A 47 12.12 -1.45 -23.39
C THR A 47 11.30 -2.13 -24.49
N ASN A 48 11.93 -3.02 -25.25
CA ASN A 48 11.21 -3.90 -26.17
C ASN A 48 10.39 -4.91 -25.36
N ASN A 49 9.07 -4.95 -25.57
CA ASN A 49 8.11 -5.76 -24.82
C ASN A 49 8.16 -5.51 -23.30
N PRO A 50 7.72 -4.33 -22.83
CA PRO A 50 7.74 -4.02 -21.41
C PRO A 50 6.87 -5.01 -20.60
N PRO A 51 7.19 -5.27 -19.33
CA PRO A 51 6.43 -6.18 -18.48
C PRO A 51 4.94 -5.82 -18.38
N LEU A 52 4.09 -6.83 -18.18
CA LEU A 52 2.70 -6.60 -17.79
C LEU A 52 2.66 -6.04 -16.36
N VAL A 53 2.09 -4.85 -16.21
CA VAL A 53 1.97 -4.15 -14.93
C VAL A 53 0.54 -3.69 -14.68
N ALA A 54 0.19 -3.52 -13.40
CA ALA A 54 -1.05 -2.90 -12.96
C ALA A 54 -0.99 -1.37 -12.95
N GLY A 55 0.21 -0.81 -12.91
CA GLY A 55 0.47 0.61 -13.04
C GLY A 55 0.03 1.17 -14.39
N TRP A 56 -0.50 2.38 -14.36
CA TRP A 56 -0.86 3.12 -15.56
C TRP A 56 0.41 3.60 -16.27
N THR A 57 0.38 3.56 -17.60
CA THR A 57 1.44 4.17 -18.43
C THR A 57 1.28 5.68 -18.37
N ILE A 58 2.36 6.43 -18.21
CA ILE A 58 2.34 7.89 -18.06
C ILE A 58 3.53 8.53 -18.80
N ASP A 59 3.37 9.75 -19.30
CA ASP A 59 4.50 10.53 -19.84
C ASP A 59 5.17 11.35 -18.73
N GLN A 60 6.05 10.69 -17.97
CA GLN A 60 6.76 11.25 -16.80
C GLN A 60 8.27 10.95 -16.87
N ARG A 61 8.87 11.11 -18.05
CA ARG A 61 10.30 10.77 -18.29
C ARG A 61 11.29 11.71 -17.59
N ASP A 62 10.84 12.91 -17.27
CA ASP A 62 11.49 13.93 -16.45
C ASP A 62 11.28 13.70 -14.95
N ASN A 63 10.57 12.62 -14.58
CA ASN A 63 9.99 12.39 -13.26
C ASN A 63 9.07 13.52 -12.75
N GLY A 64 8.66 14.46 -13.60
CA GLY A 64 7.99 15.72 -13.21
C GLY A 64 6.57 15.55 -12.66
N PHE A 65 5.83 16.65 -12.63
CA PHE A 65 4.54 16.78 -11.95
C PHE A 65 3.41 17.24 -12.87
N VAL A 66 2.20 17.27 -12.32
CA VAL A 66 1.05 18.02 -12.83
C VAL A 66 0.86 19.27 -11.97
N ALA A 67 0.79 20.45 -12.62
CA ALA A 67 0.65 21.73 -11.95
C ALA A 67 -0.84 22.12 -11.77
N PRO A 68 -1.16 23.06 -10.86
CA PRO A 68 -2.53 23.51 -10.59
C PRO A 68 -3.33 24.02 -11.80
N ASP A 69 -2.68 24.61 -12.80
CA ASP A 69 -3.31 25.04 -14.06
C ASP A 69 -3.91 23.88 -14.88
N ALA A 70 -3.47 22.65 -14.61
CA ALA A 70 -3.97 21.42 -15.22
C ALA A 70 -4.88 20.60 -14.27
N TYR A 71 -5.26 21.11 -13.10
CA TYR A 71 -6.13 20.39 -12.17
C TYR A 71 -7.56 20.18 -12.67
N ASN A 72 -8.01 20.96 -13.65
CA ASN A 72 -9.29 20.75 -14.34
C ASN A 72 -9.14 19.91 -15.64
N ALA A 73 -7.95 19.40 -15.93
CA ALA A 73 -7.63 18.68 -17.16
C ALA A 73 -7.34 17.18 -16.89
N PRO A 74 -7.46 16.29 -17.90
CA PRO A 74 -7.33 14.85 -17.70
C PRO A 74 -5.97 14.35 -17.18
N ASP A 75 -4.94 15.21 -17.15
CA ASP A 75 -3.61 14.88 -16.65
C ASP A 75 -3.58 14.73 -15.12
N ILE A 76 -4.42 15.45 -14.36
CA ILE A 76 -4.42 15.31 -12.88
C ILE A 76 -4.97 13.97 -12.39
N ILE A 77 -5.71 13.26 -13.26
CA ILE A 77 -6.41 12.02 -12.92
C ILE A 77 -5.39 10.94 -12.55
N CYS A 78 -4.47 10.62 -13.47
CA CYS A 78 -3.50 9.55 -13.34
C CYS A 78 -2.11 9.92 -13.87
N HIS A 79 -1.79 11.23 -13.92
CA HIS A 79 -0.63 11.85 -14.56
C HIS A 79 -0.79 12.14 -16.06
N ARG A 80 0.18 12.88 -16.59
CA ARG A 80 0.28 13.31 -18.00
C ARG A 80 0.15 12.14 -18.97
N GLN A 81 -0.78 12.28 -19.94
CA GLN A 81 -1.05 11.29 -20.98
C GLN A 81 -1.31 9.86 -20.46
N ALA A 82 -1.87 9.74 -19.25
CA ALA A 82 -2.04 8.43 -18.62
C ALA A 82 -2.95 7.50 -19.43
N VAL A 83 -2.51 6.25 -19.61
CA VAL A 83 -3.25 5.14 -20.22
C VAL A 83 -3.35 4.00 -19.22
N ALA A 84 -4.55 3.39 -19.13
CA ALA A 84 -4.85 2.34 -18.17
C ALA A 84 -3.84 1.18 -18.20
N GLY A 85 -3.43 0.74 -17.01
CA GLY A 85 -2.61 -0.45 -16.86
C GLY A 85 -3.29 -1.68 -17.48
N LYS A 86 -2.50 -2.59 -18.04
CA LYS A 86 -3.05 -3.79 -18.73
C LYS A 86 -3.29 -4.97 -17.77
N GLY A 87 -2.67 -4.95 -16.60
CA GLY A 87 -2.86 -5.95 -15.56
C GLY A 87 -3.57 -5.39 -14.32
N ARG A 88 -3.70 -6.23 -13.31
CA ARG A 88 -4.25 -5.92 -11.98
C ARG A 88 -3.49 -6.65 -10.88
N ILE A 89 -3.61 -6.16 -9.65
CA ILE A 89 -3.15 -6.85 -8.45
C ILE A 89 -4.36 -7.17 -7.57
N THR A 90 -4.52 -8.43 -7.16
CA THR A 90 -5.59 -8.81 -6.22
C THR A 90 -5.19 -8.45 -4.79
N VAL A 91 -6.11 -7.81 -4.06
CA VAL A 91 -5.99 -7.46 -2.65
C VAL A 91 -7.29 -7.82 -1.92
N ALA A 92 -7.24 -8.12 -0.64
CA ALA A 92 -8.43 -8.22 0.19
C ALA A 92 -8.80 -6.84 0.76
N ALA A 93 -10.10 -6.58 0.94
CA ALA A 93 -10.56 -5.47 1.76
C ALA A 93 -9.92 -5.58 3.16
N GLY A 94 -9.37 -4.48 3.67
CA GLY A 94 -8.60 -4.44 4.91
C GLY A 94 -7.09 -4.68 4.77
N ASP A 95 -6.61 -5.19 3.63
CA ASP A 95 -5.16 -5.31 3.38
C ASP A 95 -4.48 -3.94 3.38
N THR A 96 -3.22 -3.93 3.80
CA THR A 96 -2.34 -2.77 3.66
C THR A 96 -1.51 -2.89 2.39
N VAL A 97 -1.57 -1.86 1.56
CA VAL A 97 -0.78 -1.69 0.34
C VAL A 97 0.37 -0.73 0.64
N GLN A 98 1.61 -1.14 0.36
CA GLN A 98 2.77 -0.26 0.42
C GLN A 98 3.17 0.20 -0.97
N LEU A 99 3.28 1.51 -1.16
CA LEU A 99 3.76 2.12 -2.40
C LEU A 99 5.20 2.59 -2.19
N GLN A 100 6.14 2.03 -2.95
CA GLN A 100 7.56 2.36 -2.88
C GLN A 100 7.90 3.33 -4.00
N TRP A 101 8.47 4.46 -3.64
CA TRP A 101 8.94 5.49 -4.55
C TRP A 101 10.42 5.33 -4.84
N THR A 102 10.87 5.95 -5.93
CA THR A 102 12.25 6.40 -6.04
C THR A 102 12.61 7.34 -4.88
N GLU A 103 13.88 7.76 -4.80
CA GLU A 103 14.27 8.76 -3.80
C GLU A 103 13.41 10.01 -3.89
N TRP A 104 12.85 10.44 -2.75
CA TRP A 104 12.04 11.65 -2.64
C TRP A 104 12.83 12.80 -2.02
N PRO A 105 12.87 14.01 -2.62
CA PRO A 105 13.66 15.11 -2.09
C PRO A 105 13.12 15.63 -0.75
N ASP A 106 13.99 15.85 0.23
CA ASP A 106 13.58 16.38 1.54
C ASP A 106 12.90 17.76 1.44
N SER A 107 13.29 18.58 0.45
CA SER A 107 12.67 19.89 0.20
C SER A 107 11.21 19.78 -0.25
N HIS A 108 10.79 18.65 -0.83
CA HIS A 108 9.44 18.44 -1.36
C HIS A 108 8.48 18.01 -0.24
N LYS A 109 8.36 18.90 0.75
CA LYS A 109 7.40 18.79 1.85
C LYS A 109 5.98 18.91 1.34
N GLY A 110 5.05 18.15 1.92
CA GLY A 110 3.64 18.22 1.58
C GLY A 110 2.84 16.97 1.97
N PRO A 111 1.54 16.94 1.64
CA PRO A 111 0.67 15.83 1.96
C PRO A 111 0.93 14.61 1.08
N VAL A 112 0.46 13.46 1.57
CA VAL A 112 0.32 12.21 0.82
C VAL A 112 -1.15 11.79 0.91
N ILE A 113 -1.78 11.49 -0.22
CA ILE A 113 -3.23 11.30 -0.34
C ILE A 113 -3.51 10.10 -1.24
N ASP A 114 -4.43 9.24 -0.81
CA ASP A 114 -4.82 8.04 -1.53
C ASP A 114 -6.33 7.98 -1.76
N TRP A 115 -6.70 7.57 -2.97
CA TRP A 115 -8.07 7.50 -3.43
C TRP A 115 -8.36 6.15 -4.08
N LEU A 116 -9.60 5.69 -3.98
CA LEU A 116 -10.12 4.61 -4.80
C LEU A 116 -11.20 5.14 -5.74
N ALA A 117 -11.25 4.59 -6.95
CA ALA A 117 -12.37 4.77 -7.88
C ALA A 117 -12.79 3.42 -8.44
N ASN A 118 -14.08 3.09 -8.32
CA ASN A 118 -14.63 1.85 -8.88
C ASN A 118 -14.66 1.95 -10.41
N CYS A 119 -14.12 0.93 -11.08
CA CYS A 119 -14.09 0.85 -12.54
C CYS A 119 -15.40 0.37 -13.14
N ASN A 120 -16.34 -0.13 -12.33
CA ASN A 120 -17.61 -0.72 -12.77
C ASN A 120 -17.44 -1.76 -13.90
N GLY A 121 -16.33 -2.51 -13.83
CA GLY A 121 -15.84 -3.37 -14.90
C GLY A 121 -14.31 -3.42 -14.91
N PRO A 122 -13.70 -4.08 -15.91
CA PRO A 122 -12.24 -4.16 -16.02
C PRO A 122 -11.58 -2.78 -16.14
N CYS A 123 -10.68 -2.42 -15.22
CA CYS A 123 -10.03 -1.10 -15.24
C CYS A 123 -9.12 -0.87 -16.46
N ASN A 124 -8.72 -1.91 -17.20
CA ASN A 124 -7.95 -1.75 -18.44
C ASN A 124 -8.80 -1.22 -19.62
N LEU A 125 -10.13 -1.13 -19.47
CA LEU A 125 -11.06 -0.67 -20.49
C LEU A 125 -11.76 0.65 -20.12
N ILE A 126 -11.54 1.17 -18.92
CA ILE A 126 -12.23 2.37 -18.45
C ILE A 126 -11.71 3.64 -19.12
N ASP A 127 -12.62 4.56 -19.47
CA ASP A 127 -12.24 5.94 -19.72
C ASP A 127 -11.91 6.61 -18.38
N LYS A 128 -10.66 7.08 -18.23
CA LYS A 128 -10.20 7.68 -16.98
C LYS A 128 -11.03 8.88 -16.53
N THR A 129 -11.72 9.56 -17.45
CA THR A 129 -12.58 10.70 -17.15
C THR A 129 -13.90 10.32 -16.49
N ASP A 130 -14.30 9.04 -16.58
CA ASP A 130 -15.49 8.50 -15.91
C ASP A 130 -15.22 8.10 -14.45
N LEU A 131 -13.94 7.95 -14.07
CA LEU A 131 -13.55 7.57 -12.71
C LEU A 131 -14.06 8.57 -11.66
N ARG A 132 -14.66 8.05 -10.60
CA ARG A 132 -15.16 8.80 -9.45
C ARG A 132 -14.40 8.38 -8.20
N PHE A 133 -13.52 9.27 -7.74
CA PHE A 133 -12.57 9.01 -6.67
C PHE A 133 -13.16 9.37 -5.30
N PHE A 134 -13.03 8.46 -4.34
CA PHE A 134 -13.31 8.73 -2.93
C PHE A 134 -12.03 8.54 -2.12
N LYS A 135 -11.79 9.45 -1.16
CA LYS A 135 -10.53 9.51 -0.40
C LYS A 135 -10.51 8.41 0.66
N ILE A 136 -9.45 7.62 0.72
CA ILE A 136 -9.28 6.53 1.69
C ILE A 136 -8.15 6.80 2.70
N ASP A 137 -7.19 7.66 2.34
CA ASP A 137 -6.15 8.20 3.21
C ASP A 137 -5.84 9.65 2.78
N GLY A 138 -5.44 10.46 3.73
CA GLY A 138 -4.98 11.82 3.53
C GLY A 138 -4.21 12.28 4.76
N ALA A 139 -2.90 12.37 4.63
CA ALA A 139 -2.00 12.85 5.66
C ALA A 139 -1.33 14.15 5.21
N GLY A 140 -1.33 15.17 6.06
CA GLY A 140 -0.76 16.49 5.77
C GLY A 140 0.42 16.82 6.68
N LEU A 141 0.25 17.88 7.45
CA LEU A 141 1.18 18.30 8.51
C LEU A 141 0.99 17.41 9.75
N ILE A 142 2.08 16.92 10.32
CA ILE A 142 2.11 15.97 11.44
C ILE A 142 2.64 16.69 12.68
N ASN A 143 1.85 16.66 13.78
CA ASN A 143 2.24 17.18 15.10
C ASN A 143 2.73 18.64 15.11
N PRO A 144 1.94 19.62 14.63
CA PRO A 144 2.33 21.04 14.67
C PRO A 144 1.96 21.71 16.02
N PRO A 145 2.64 22.80 16.45
CA PRO A 145 3.84 23.41 15.88
C PRO A 145 5.11 22.90 16.58
N GLN A 146 5.97 22.19 15.84
CA GLN A 146 7.36 21.95 16.23
C GLN A 146 8.28 22.62 15.20
N ARG A 147 9.49 23.04 15.62
CA ARG A 147 10.52 23.65 14.74
C ARG A 147 10.83 22.83 13.48
N THR A 148 10.45 21.56 13.45
CA THR A 148 10.71 20.62 12.36
C THR A 148 9.63 20.61 11.28
N ASN A 149 8.41 21.11 11.54
CA ASN A 149 7.27 21.11 10.62
C ASN A 149 7.19 19.80 9.81
N ARG A 150 7.01 18.66 10.49
CA ARG A 150 7.06 17.33 9.86
C ARG A 150 5.84 17.11 8.97
N TRP A 151 6.05 16.67 7.73
CA TRP A 151 4.99 16.41 6.74
C TRP A 151 4.85 14.91 6.46
N ALA A 152 3.72 14.51 5.89
CA ALA A 152 3.51 13.15 5.38
C ALA A 152 4.62 12.72 4.40
N ALA A 153 5.04 13.59 3.48
CA ALA A 153 6.19 13.31 2.60
C ALA A 153 7.50 13.09 3.38
N THR A 154 7.69 13.71 4.55
CA THR A 154 8.85 13.43 5.43
C THR A 154 8.73 12.06 6.08
N ALA A 155 7.54 11.67 6.55
CA ALA A 155 7.29 10.33 7.07
C ALA A 155 7.50 9.25 5.99
N LEU A 156 7.16 9.53 4.73
CA LEU A 156 7.44 8.68 3.58
C LEU A 156 8.96 8.48 3.36
N ILE A 157 9.74 9.56 3.40
CA ILE A 157 11.21 9.51 3.29
C ILE A 157 11.80 8.66 4.42
N GLU A 158 11.40 8.93 5.67
CA GLU A 158 11.83 8.20 6.86
C GLU A 158 11.49 6.70 6.80
N ASN A 159 10.42 6.35 6.07
CA ASN A 159 10.03 4.98 5.79
C ASN A 159 10.78 4.34 4.59
N GLY A 160 11.91 4.92 4.19
CA GLY A 160 12.73 4.48 3.08
C GLY A 160 12.03 4.69 1.73
N ASN A 161 11.46 5.88 1.54
CA ASN A 161 10.68 6.30 0.38
C ASN A 161 9.46 5.41 0.12
N ALA A 162 8.65 5.18 1.14
CA ALA A 162 7.46 4.34 0.99
C ALA A 162 6.27 4.78 1.85
N TRP A 163 5.07 4.57 1.32
CA TRP A 163 3.81 4.89 2.00
C TRP A 163 2.94 3.65 2.18
N LEU A 164 2.36 3.49 3.37
CA LEU A 164 1.34 2.50 3.66
C LEU A 164 -0.04 3.14 3.61
N VAL A 165 -0.93 2.52 2.84
CA VAL A 165 -2.37 2.81 2.79
C VAL A 165 -3.15 1.52 3.04
N GLN A 166 -4.26 1.58 3.77
CA GLN A 166 -5.15 0.43 3.98
C GLN A 166 -6.33 0.52 3.03
N ILE A 167 -6.63 -0.60 2.37
CA ILE A 167 -7.89 -0.76 1.65
C ILE A 167 -9.02 -0.79 2.68
N PRO A 168 -10.05 0.08 2.59
CA PRO A 168 -11.10 0.12 3.60
C PRO A 168 -11.74 -1.26 3.80
N PRO A 169 -11.92 -1.73 5.05
CA PRO A 169 -12.33 -3.12 5.32
C PRO A 169 -13.75 -3.46 4.84
N ASN A 170 -14.62 -2.46 4.70
CA ASN A 170 -16.01 -2.63 4.28
C ASN A 170 -16.25 -2.25 2.80
N VAL A 171 -15.20 -1.90 2.04
CA VAL A 171 -15.36 -1.58 0.61
C VAL A 171 -15.92 -2.79 -0.14
N ALA A 172 -16.84 -2.53 -1.07
CA ALA A 172 -17.39 -3.57 -1.91
C ALA A 172 -16.29 -4.27 -2.75
N PRO A 173 -16.40 -5.59 -2.98
CA PRO A 173 -15.49 -6.26 -3.90
C PRO A 173 -15.68 -5.75 -5.33
N GLY A 174 -14.60 -5.72 -6.12
CA GLY A 174 -14.65 -5.22 -7.49
C GLY A 174 -13.29 -4.81 -8.06
N HIS A 175 -13.33 -4.14 -9.20
CA HIS A 175 -12.15 -3.59 -9.85
C HIS A 175 -12.04 -2.10 -9.57
N TYR A 176 -10.89 -1.67 -9.07
CA TYR A 176 -10.68 -0.29 -8.63
C TYR A 176 -9.38 0.27 -9.19
N VAL A 177 -9.34 1.57 -9.43
CA VAL A 177 -8.09 2.32 -9.55
C VAL A 177 -7.73 2.86 -8.16
N LEU A 178 -6.58 2.46 -7.64
CA LEU A 178 -5.90 3.17 -6.56
C LEU A 178 -5.11 4.33 -7.17
N ARG A 179 -5.46 5.55 -6.78
CA ARG A 179 -4.73 6.78 -7.13
C ARG A 179 -4.00 7.28 -5.89
N HIS A 180 -2.67 7.19 -5.92
CA HIS A 180 -1.78 7.68 -4.88
C HIS A 180 -1.12 8.99 -5.34
N ASP A 181 -1.06 10.00 -4.48
CA ASP A 181 -0.61 11.34 -4.85
C ASP A 181 0.22 11.97 -3.73
N ILE A 182 1.42 12.44 -4.06
CA ILE A 182 2.17 13.37 -3.21
C ILE A 182 1.97 14.76 -3.81
N ILE A 183 1.67 15.76 -2.97
CA ILE A 183 1.63 17.16 -3.43
C ILE A 183 2.81 17.89 -2.81
N ALA A 184 3.82 18.26 -3.59
CA ALA A 184 4.95 19.03 -3.09
C ALA A 184 4.59 20.52 -3.00
N LEU A 185 4.83 21.12 -1.83
CA LEU A 185 4.41 22.47 -1.47
C LEU A 185 5.56 23.48 -1.38
N HIS A 186 6.78 23.10 -1.75
CA HIS A 186 7.95 23.98 -1.67
C HIS A 186 7.81 25.25 -2.53
N GLY A 187 7.09 25.18 -3.66
CA GLY A 187 6.74 26.32 -4.50
C GLY A 187 5.34 26.91 -4.23
N ALA A 188 4.54 26.27 -3.37
CA ALA A 188 3.10 26.51 -3.26
C ALA A 188 2.72 27.86 -2.63
N GLY A 189 3.69 28.65 -2.15
CA GLY A 189 3.44 30.03 -1.73
C GLY A 189 3.08 30.97 -2.89
N GLN A 190 3.24 30.53 -4.15
CA GLN A 190 2.86 31.26 -5.35
C GLN A 190 1.75 30.52 -6.12
N PRO A 191 0.87 31.24 -6.85
CA PRO A 191 -0.07 30.61 -7.77
C PRO A 191 0.63 29.64 -8.71
N ASN A 192 0.00 28.48 -8.97
CA ASN A 192 0.55 27.40 -9.80
C ASN A 192 1.85 26.76 -9.27
N GLY A 193 2.23 27.02 -8.01
CA GLY A 193 3.50 26.57 -7.44
C GLY A 193 3.46 25.21 -6.73
N ALA A 194 2.28 24.68 -6.42
CA ALA A 194 2.13 23.30 -5.95
C ALA A 194 2.41 22.31 -7.08
N GLN A 195 2.81 21.08 -6.73
CA GLN A 195 3.19 20.07 -7.70
C GLN A 195 2.60 18.72 -7.30
N SER A 196 1.67 18.18 -8.09
CA SER A 196 1.05 16.88 -7.85
C SER A 196 1.76 15.77 -8.60
N TYR A 197 1.87 14.61 -7.95
CA TYR A 197 2.53 13.42 -8.48
C TYR A 197 1.57 12.21 -8.44
N PRO A 198 0.43 12.24 -9.15
CA PRO A 198 -0.51 11.14 -9.15
C PRO A 198 0.08 9.90 -9.80
N GLN A 199 -0.13 8.74 -9.18
CA GLN A 199 0.26 7.42 -9.66
C GLN A 199 -0.96 6.49 -9.54
N CYS A 200 -1.42 5.93 -10.66
CA CYS A 200 -2.59 5.05 -10.70
C CYS A 200 -2.22 3.58 -10.85
N ILE A 201 -2.88 2.72 -10.08
CA ILE A 201 -2.67 1.27 -10.03
C ILE A 201 -4.03 0.55 -10.09
N ASN A 202 -4.14 -0.44 -10.96
CA ASN A 202 -5.32 -1.29 -11.06
C ASN A 202 -5.32 -2.37 -9.96
N LEU A 203 -6.40 -2.41 -9.17
CA LEU A 203 -6.64 -3.39 -8.13
C LEU A 203 -7.88 -4.25 -8.45
N GLU A 204 -7.85 -5.50 -8.00
CA GLU A 204 -9.05 -6.31 -7.78
C GLU A 204 -9.21 -6.52 -6.29
N ILE A 205 -10.22 -5.89 -5.71
CA ILE A 205 -10.53 -5.98 -4.29
C ILE A 205 -11.48 -7.15 -4.07
N THR A 206 -11.12 -8.05 -3.16
CA THR A 206 -11.96 -9.17 -2.70
C THR A 206 -12.47 -8.91 -1.29
N GLY A 207 -13.58 -9.55 -0.89
CA GLY A 207 -14.17 -9.38 0.44
C GLY A 207 -15.70 -9.42 0.38
N GLU A 208 -16.32 -9.20 1.54
CA GLU A 208 -17.79 -9.25 1.74
C GLU A 208 -18.38 -7.87 2.04
N GLY A 209 -17.58 -6.81 1.88
CA GLY A 209 -18.00 -5.43 2.09
C GLY A 209 -19.08 -5.00 1.10
N THR A 210 -19.77 -3.91 1.43
CA THR A 210 -20.86 -3.36 0.60
C THR A 210 -20.69 -1.87 0.32
N ASP A 211 -19.66 -1.24 0.88
CA ASP A 211 -19.47 0.20 0.76
C ASP A 211 -18.96 0.53 -0.65
N ASN A 212 -19.75 1.29 -1.39
CA ASN A 212 -19.36 1.88 -2.67
C ASN A 212 -19.71 3.37 -2.65
N PRO A 213 -18.94 4.20 -1.92
CA PRO A 213 -19.24 5.61 -1.74
C PRO A 213 -19.30 6.34 -3.08
N ALA A 214 -20.10 7.41 -3.14
CA ALA A 214 -20.00 8.36 -4.23
C ALA A 214 -18.59 8.96 -4.26
N GLY A 215 -18.08 9.20 -5.46
CA GLY A 215 -16.77 9.80 -5.66
C GLY A 215 -16.81 11.06 -6.52
N THR A 216 -15.70 11.76 -6.53
CA THR A 216 -15.51 13.02 -7.26
C THR A 216 -14.73 12.76 -8.55
N PRO A 217 -15.10 13.37 -9.69
CA PRO A 217 -14.30 13.27 -10.91
C PRO A 217 -12.86 13.72 -10.65
N GLY A 218 -11.89 13.03 -11.26
CA GLY A 218 -10.47 13.34 -11.05
C GLY A 218 -10.11 14.82 -11.31
N THR A 219 -10.76 15.44 -12.29
CA THR A 219 -10.61 16.87 -12.66
C THR A 219 -11.30 17.86 -11.71
N ALA A 220 -11.92 17.37 -10.64
CA ALA A 220 -12.54 18.18 -9.61
C ALA A 220 -12.01 17.86 -8.21
N LEU A 221 -10.97 17.02 -8.11
CA LEU A 221 -10.36 16.66 -6.82
C LEU A 221 -9.75 17.86 -6.12
N TYR A 222 -9.14 18.77 -6.88
CA TYR A 222 -8.42 19.93 -6.37
C TYR A 222 -8.72 21.17 -7.22
N LYS A 223 -8.61 22.35 -6.60
CA LYS A 223 -8.60 23.65 -7.28
C LYS A 223 -7.29 24.37 -7.02
N ALA A 224 -6.89 25.21 -7.97
CA ALA A 224 -5.63 25.94 -7.88
C ALA A 224 -5.57 26.92 -6.69
N ASP A 225 -6.72 27.38 -6.21
CA ASP A 225 -6.90 28.30 -5.09
C ASP A 225 -7.34 27.61 -3.78
N ASP A 226 -7.39 26.27 -3.75
CA ASP A 226 -7.67 25.54 -2.51
C ASP A 226 -6.62 25.92 -1.44
N PRO A 227 -7.03 26.08 -0.16
CA PRO A 227 -6.13 26.55 0.91
C PRO A 227 -4.98 25.58 1.22
N GLY A 228 -5.08 24.33 0.79
CA GLY A 228 -3.99 23.33 0.85
C GLY A 228 -3.08 23.29 -0.38
N ILE A 229 -3.46 23.99 -1.45
CA ILE A 229 -2.74 24.02 -2.75
C ILE A 229 -1.99 25.34 -2.91
N LEU A 230 -2.64 26.49 -2.72
CA LEU A 230 -1.96 27.79 -2.64
C LEU A 230 -1.60 28.06 -1.17
N TYR A 231 -0.44 27.53 -0.76
CA TYR A 231 -0.05 27.51 0.64
C TYR A 231 1.45 27.76 0.86
N ASN A 232 1.76 28.77 1.68
CA ASN A 232 3.14 29.08 2.06
C ASN A 232 3.58 28.27 3.30
N ILE A 233 4.40 27.23 3.07
CA ILE A 233 4.95 26.37 4.12
C ILE A 233 6.11 26.98 4.93
N TYR A 234 6.59 28.18 4.57
CA TYR A 234 7.72 28.84 5.22
C TYR A 234 7.29 29.87 6.28
N ARG A 235 6.00 29.90 6.64
CA ARG A 235 5.46 30.74 7.73
C ARG A 235 5.75 30.13 9.11
N ASP A 236 5.74 30.97 10.14
CA ASP A 236 5.99 30.55 11.53
C ASP A 236 4.90 29.63 12.10
N ASN A 237 3.66 29.78 11.63
CA ASN A 237 2.52 28.97 12.05
C ASN A 237 1.87 28.33 10.83
N LEU A 238 1.78 27.01 10.86
CA LEU A 238 1.19 26.18 9.80
C LEU A 238 -0.03 25.39 10.30
N ASN A 239 -0.54 25.70 11.50
CA ASN A 239 -1.69 25.00 12.08
C ASN A 239 -2.95 25.14 11.24
N ASP A 240 -3.02 26.10 10.32
CA ASP A 240 -4.12 26.35 9.39
C ASP A 240 -4.05 25.49 8.10
N TYR A 241 -3.05 24.61 7.95
CA TYR A 241 -2.97 23.74 6.77
C TYR A 241 -4.18 22.80 6.68
N VAL A 242 -4.74 22.70 5.48
CA VAL A 242 -5.87 21.81 5.14
C VAL A 242 -5.40 20.83 4.07
N VAL A 243 -5.57 19.52 4.31
CA VAL A 243 -5.30 18.51 3.27
C VAL A 243 -6.32 18.71 2.14
N PRO A 244 -5.90 18.91 0.88
CA PRO A 244 -6.82 19.24 -0.22
C PRO A 244 -7.70 18.05 -0.64
N GLY A 245 -8.79 18.36 -1.33
CA GLY A 245 -9.82 17.41 -1.78
C GLY A 245 -10.79 16.97 -0.69
N ASP A 246 -11.78 16.17 -1.09
CA ASP A 246 -12.89 15.69 -0.24
C ASP A 246 -12.48 14.99 1.05
N ALA A 247 -13.42 14.82 1.96
CA ALA A 247 -13.16 14.13 3.21
C ALA A 247 -12.84 12.63 3.02
N ILE A 248 -12.11 12.06 3.97
CA ILE A 248 -11.86 10.62 4.01
C ILE A 248 -13.17 9.89 4.32
N ILE A 249 -13.49 8.85 3.55
CA ILE A 249 -14.71 8.08 3.73
C ILE A 249 -14.75 7.37 5.11
N PRO A 250 -15.93 6.97 5.59
CA PRO A 250 -16.03 6.03 6.70
C PRO A 250 -15.23 4.76 6.43
N GLY A 251 -14.48 4.28 7.43
CA GLY A 251 -13.59 3.13 7.32
C GLY A 251 -12.23 3.41 6.66
N GLY A 252 -12.04 4.59 6.08
CA GLY A 252 -10.71 5.09 5.71
C GLY A 252 -9.90 5.49 6.94
N VAL A 253 -8.58 5.29 6.86
CA VAL A 253 -7.66 5.59 7.97
C VAL A 253 -6.63 6.60 7.48
N SER A 254 -6.68 7.81 8.03
CA SER A 254 -5.68 8.84 7.77
C SER A 254 -4.37 8.45 8.43
N MET A 255 -3.24 8.52 7.71
CA MET A 255 -1.90 8.37 8.29
C MET A 255 -1.76 7.07 9.08
N LEU A 256 -1.80 5.92 8.41
CA LEU A 256 -1.37 4.68 9.06
C LEU A 256 0.03 4.87 9.65
N PRO A 257 0.37 4.26 10.79
CA PRO A 257 1.71 4.41 11.28
C PRO A 257 2.68 3.76 10.28
N GLN A 258 3.61 4.56 9.75
CA GLN A 258 4.39 4.17 8.57
C GLN A 258 5.50 3.20 8.94
N SER A 259 5.56 2.06 8.24
CA SER A 259 6.60 1.06 8.39
C SER A 259 6.88 0.40 7.04
N ARG A 260 8.08 -0.16 6.89
CA ARG A 260 8.49 -0.76 5.63
C ARG A 260 8.14 -2.23 5.65
N ILE A 261 7.27 -2.68 4.74
CA ILE A 261 7.01 -4.11 4.57
C ILE A 261 8.27 -4.75 3.99
N ARG A 262 8.74 -5.80 4.66
CA ARG A 262 9.85 -6.62 4.16
C ARG A 262 9.34 -7.43 2.97
N ILE A 263 9.99 -7.25 1.82
CA ILE A 263 9.72 -8.06 0.63
C ILE A 263 10.24 -9.48 0.88
N THR A 264 9.35 -10.47 0.76
CA THR A 264 9.63 -11.91 0.87
C THR A 264 9.52 -12.63 -0.45
N ALA A 265 8.77 -12.07 -1.41
CA ALA A 265 8.57 -12.62 -2.75
C ALA A 265 8.36 -11.51 -3.80
N SER A 266 8.51 -11.85 -5.08
CA SER A 266 8.11 -11.00 -6.21
C SER A 266 6.89 -11.62 -6.89
N GLY A 267 5.92 -10.79 -7.24
CA GLY A 267 4.72 -11.15 -7.98
C GLY A 267 4.65 -10.45 -9.32
N SER A 268 3.80 -10.96 -10.20
CA SER A 268 3.45 -10.33 -11.48
C SER A 268 1.99 -9.92 -11.47
N ALA A 269 1.66 -8.82 -12.17
CA ALA A 269 0.27 -8.44 -12.36
C ALA A 269 -0.49 -9.52 -13.14
N THR A 270 -1.76 -9.72 -12.81
CA THR A 270 -2.64 -10.66 -13.51
C THR A 270 -3.29 -9.95 -14.71
N PRO A 271 -3.35 -10.55 -15.90
CA PRO A 271 -4.08 -9.96 -17.03
C PRO A 271 -5.60 -9.99 -16.79
N TYR A 272 -6.32 -9.04 -17.37
CA TYR A 272 -7.78 -9.11 -17.44
C TYR A 272 -8.23 -10.20 -18.43
N GLY A 273 -9.32 -10.91 -18.12
CA GLY A 273 -9.88 -11.96 -18.98
C GLY A 273 -9.37 -13.39 -18.71
N THR A 274 -8.40 -13.59 -17.80
CA THR A 274 -8.05 -14.92 -17.29
C THR A 274 -8.78 -15.19 -15.99
N THR A 275 -10.05 -15.62 -16.06
CA THR A 275 -10.68 -16.28 -14.92
C THR A 275 -9.94 -17.60 -14.66
N HIS A 276 -9.14 -17.66 -13.59
CA HIS A 276 -8.68 -18.95 -13.06
C HIS A 276 -9.91 -19.66 -12.50
N THR A 277 -10.54 -20.52 -13.30
CA THR A 277 -11.35 -21.60 -12.74
C THR A 277 -10.44 -22.41 -11.81
N VAL A 278 -10.78 -22.40 -10.52
CA VAL A 278 -10.18 -23.31 -9.54
C VAL A 278 -10.57 -24.72 -9.98
N SER A 279 -9.67 -25.40 -10.70
CA SER A 279 -9.84 -26.80 -11.06
C SER A 279 -9.77 -27.62 -9.77
N SER A 280 -10.93 -27.95 -9.22
CA SER A 280 -11.06 -29.07 -8.28
C SER A 280 -10.57 -30.32 -8.99
N SER A 281 -9.46 -30.90 -8.54
CA SER A 281 -8.94 -32.16 -9.07
C SER A 281 -9.88 -33.30 -8.68
N SER A 282 -10.86 -33.61 -9.54
CA SER A 282 -11.55 -34.89 -9.49
C SER A 282 -10.59 -35.95 -10.02
N THR A 283 -10.09 -36.80 -9.14
CA THR A 283 -9.38 -38.05 -9.47
C THR A 283 -10.26 -38.89 -10.39
N ARG A 284 -9.84 -39.07 -11.65
CA ARG A 284 -10.44 -40.04 -12.57
C ARG A 284 -10.03 -41.45 -12.15
N THR A 285 -10.98 -42.24 -11.70
CA THR A 285 -10.90 -43.71 -11.77
C THR A 285 -11.34 -44.15 -13.16
N ASN A 286 -10.46 -44.88 -13.85
CA ASN A 286 -10.74 -45.51 -15.15
C ASN A 286 -11.79 -46.61 -15.00
N PRO A 287 -12.83 -46.66 -15.87
CA PRO A 287 -13.57 -47.89 -16.13
C PRO A 287 -13.01 -48.64 -17.34
N ILE A 288 -12.97 -49.95 -17.19
CA ILE A 288 -12.60 -51.00 -18.17
C ILE A 288 -13.71 -51.11 -19.25
N PRO A 289 -13.38 -51.49 -20.52
CA PRO A 289 -14.30 -51.35 -21.64
C PRO A 289 -15.32 -52.49 -21.73
N SER A 290 -16.54 -52.18 -22.15
CA SER A 290 -17.51 -53.15 -22.67
C SER A 290 -18.37 -52.51 -23.76
N SER A 291 -18.61 -53.31 -24.79
CA SER A 291 -19.25 -53.06 -26.08
C SER A 291 -20.78 -52.91 -26.02
N HIS A 292 -21.35 -51.97 -26.79
CA HIS A 292 -22.31 -52.23 -27.90
C HIS A 292 -23.10 -50.97 -28.32
N GLU A 293 -23.13 -50.78 -29.64
CA GLU A 293 -24.18 -50.30 -30.57
C GLU A 293 -24.97 -48.96 -30.42
N GLU A 294 -25.24 -48.43 -31.62
CA GLU A 294 -25.94 -47.20 -32.00
C GLU A 294 -27.42 -47.15 -31.60
N SER A 295 -27.96 -45.93 -31.42
CA SER A 295 -29.02 -45.38 -32.30
C SER A 295 -29.58 -44.04 -31.80
N LEU A 296 -30.22 -43.32 -32.72
CA LEU A 296 -30.63 -41.92 -32.70
C LEU A 296 -31.89 -41.59 -31.87
N SER A 297 -31.98 -40.29 -31.52
CA SER A 297 -33.14 -39.38 -31.71
C SER A 297 -34.06 -38.97 -30.54
N SER A 298 -34.32 -37.65 -30.55
CA SER A 298 -35.59 -36.94 -30.32
C SER A 298 -35.88 -36.27 -28.96
N VAL A 299 -35.92 -34.92 -29.04
CA VAL A 299 -36.94 -33.94 -28.61
C VAL A 299 -37.79 -34.22 -27.36
N GLY A 300 -37.86 -33.22 -26.48
CA GLY A 300 -39.12 -32.82 -25.84
C GLY A 300 -39.09 -32.57 -24.33
N SER A 301 -39.12 -31.28 -23.97
CA SER A 301 -39.91 -30.65 -22.89
C SER A 301 -40.19 -31.40 -21.57
N GLU A 302 -39.87 -30.78 -20.42
CA GLU A 302 -40.89 -30.24 -19.51
C GLU A 302 -40.30 -29.53 -18.28
N ALA A 303 -41.20 -28.91 -17.53
CA ALA A 303 -41.07 -27.82 -16.56
C ALA A 303 -40.38 -28.14 -15.21
N SER A 304 -40.13 -27.03 -14.50
CA SER A 304 -40.03 -26.80 -13.05
C SER A 304 -40.01 -27.98 -12.08
N ILE A 305 -39.13 -27.90 -11.07
CA ILE A 305 -39.50 -27.77 -9.64
C ILE A 305 -38.23 -27.50 -8.80
N THR A 306 -38.39 -26.60 -7.84
CA THR A 306 -37.50 -26.19 -6.75
C THR A 306 -37.06 -27.33 -5.84
N VAL A 307 -35.77 -27.35 -5.44
CA VAL A 307 -35.31 -28.09 -4.26
C VAL A 307 -34.32 -27.23 -3.45
N GLU A 308 -34.69 -27.04 -2.19
CA GLU A 308 -33.99 -26.40 -1.08
C GLU A 308 -32.83 -27.31 -0.60
N LEU A 309 -31.65 -26.73 -0.34
CA LEU A 309 -30.46 -27.49 0.04
C LEU A 309 -29.97 -27.08 1.46
N THR A 310 -30.24 -27.93 2.44
CA THR A 310 -29.62 -27.85 3.77
C THR A 310 -28.45 -28.85 3.82
N ARG A 311 -27.23 -28.39 4.15
CA ARG A 311 -26.06 -29.25 4.35
C ARG A 311 -25.52 -29.11 5.78
N THR A 312 -25.58 -30.22 6.51
CA THR A 312 -24.88 -30.45 7.79
C THR A 312 -23.65 -31.31 7.50
N ILE A 313 -22.46 -30.90 7.95
CA ILE A 313 -21.22 -31.68 7.83
C ILE A 313 -20.75 -32.08 9.24
N THR A 314 -20.62 -33.39 9.47
CA THR A 314 -20.00 -33.99 10.64
C THR A 314 -18.63 -34.55 10.25
N ALA A 315 -17.58 -34.19 10.98
CA ALA A 315 -16.21 -34.66 10.76
C ALA A 315 -15.89 -35.88 11.65
N VAL A 316 -15.25 -36.90 11.07
CA VAL A 316 -14.71 -38.07 11.80
C VAL A 316 -13.19 -38.08 11.66
N ARG A 317 -12.50 -38.32 12.79
CA ARG A 317 -11.04 -38.35 12.95
C ARG A 317 -10.58 -39.81 13.09
N THR A 318 -9.55 -40.22 12.35
CA THR A 318 -8.94 -41.56 12.45
C THR A 318 -7.46 -41.44 12.79
N THR A 319 -7.03 -42.17 13.82
CA THR A 319 -5.64 -42.32 14.27
C THR A 319 -5.12 -43.70 13.89
N SER A 320 -3.86 -43.80 13.44
CA SER A 320 -3.18 -45.08 13.20
C SER A 320 -1.81 -45.14 13.86
N THR A 321 -1.61 -46.16 14.69
CA THR A 321 -0.37 -46.61 15.33
C THR A 321 0.21 -47.80 14.56
N SER A 322 1.55 -47.92 14.47
CA SER A 322 2.20 -49.21 14.26
C SER A 322 3.64 -49.25 14.79
N LYS A 323 4.09 -50.48 15.08
CA LYS A 323 5.15 -50.93 15.97
C LYS A 323 6.52 -51.17 15.29
N ASN A 324 7.56 -51.17 16.13
CA ASN A 324 8.97 -51.50 15.89
C ASN A 324 9.26 -52.92 15.36
N ILE A 325 10.31 -53.04 14.52
CA ILE A 325 11.16 -54.24 14.37
C ILE A 325 12.61 -53.79 14.08
N THR A 326 13.59 -54.41 14.76
CA THR A 326 15.05 -54.29 14.53
C THR A 326 15.61 -55.63 14.02
N PRO A 327 16.65 -55.65 13.17
CA PRO A 327 17.91 -56.27 13.62
C PRO A 327 19.23 -55.65 13.07
N SER A 328 20.32 -56.15 13.65
CA SER A 328 21.73 -55.71 13.70
C SER A 328 22.58 -55.86 12.43
N GLY A 329 23.62 -55.00 12.30
CA GLY A 329 24.80 -55.15 11.42
C GLY A 329 25.86 -54.05 11.70
N THR A 330 27.15 -54.41 11.71
CA THR A 330 28.26 -53.72 12.42
C THR A 330 29.22 -52.91 11.52
N ALA A 331 29.65 -51.71 11.97
CA ALA A 331 30.85 -50.85 11.67
C ALA A 331 31.18 -50.46 10.19
N GLU A 332 31.58 -49.24 9.79
CA GLU A 332 32.59 -48.24 10.25
C GLU A 332 32.23 -46.79 9.78
N PRO A 333 32.94 -45.69 10.14
CA PRO A 333 32.36 -44.36 10.30
C PRO A 333 32.35 -43.47 9.05
N THR A 334 31.30 -42.69 8.87
CA THR A 334 31.33 -41.47 8.04
C THR A 334 30.54 -40.36 8.73
N ARG A 335 31.21 -39.23 8.96
CA ARG A 335 30.67 -38.05 9.67
C ARG A 335 29.39 -37.56 8.98
N THR A 336 28.27 -37.70 9.67
CA THR A 336 26.98 -37.13 9.26
C THR A 336 26.63 -36.01 10.23
N LEU A 337 26.44 -34.79 9.69
CA LEU A 337 25.95 -33.64 10.45
C LEU A 337 24.47 -33.86 10.78
N THR A 338 24.13 -33.74 12.05
CA THR A 338 22.77 -33.89 12.58
C THR A 338 21.85 -32.80 12.03
N PRO A 339 20.65 -33.10 11.51
CA PRO A 339 19.68 -32.08 11.16
C PRO A 339 19.10 -31.50 12.46
N THR A 340 19.31 -30.20 12.69
CA THR A 340 18.68 -29.46 13.79
C THR A 340 17.19 -29.32 13.50
N THR A 341 16.37 -30.03 14.28
CA THR A 341 14.92 -29.82 14.35
C THR A 341 14.62 -28.38 14.78
N LEU A 342 13.91 -27.63 13.94
CA LEU A 342 13.32 -26.34 14.29
C LEU A 342 12.23 -26.55 15.35
N GLN A 343 12.51 -26.17 16.59
CA GLN A 343 11.49 -25.98 17.60
C GLN A 343 10.81 -24.63 17.39
N THR A 344 9.54 -24.67 17.01
CA THR A 344 8.64 -23.52 17.09
C THR A 344 8.41 -23.20 18.57
N GLN A 345 8.97 -22.10 19.06
CA GLN A 345 8.62 -21.58 20.38
C GLN A 345 7.22 -20.97 20.32
N ILE A 346 6.30 -21.57 21.08
CA ILE A 346 4.99 -20.99 21.37
C ILE A 346 5.24 -19.81 22.30
N THR A 347 4.93 -18.60 21.84
CA THR A 347 5.04 -17.38 22.62
C THR A 347 3.87 -17.33 23.60
N THR A 348 4.14 -17.57 24.89
CA THR A 348 3.23 -17.20 25.98
C THR A 348 3.03 -15.68 25.98
N ALA A 349 1.81 -15.21 26.25
CA ALA A 349 1.50 -13.78 26.37
C ALA A 349 2.46 -13.09 27.38
N PRO A 350 2.95 -11.88 27.09
CA PRO A 350 3.95 -11.21 27.93
C PRO A 350 3.39 -10.85 29.32
N PRO A 351 4.24 -10.81 30.36
CA PRO A 351 3.84 -10.42 31.72
C PRO A 351 3.23 -9.00 31.76
N HIS A 352 2.21 -8.82 32.61
CA HIS A 352 1.43 -7.57 32.69
C HIS A 352 2.25 -6.34 33.15
N ASP A 353 3.43 -6.55 33.75
CA ASP A 353 4.31 -5.50 34.32
C ASP A 353 5.59 -5.22 33.52
N GLU A 354 5.74 -5.78 32.31
CA GLU A 354 6.92 -5.49 31.48
C GLU A 354 6.93 -4.02 30.99
N PRO A 355 8.10 -3.34 30.94
CA PRO A 355 8.22 -2.07 30.24
C PRO A 355 7.65 -2.16 28.82
N THR A 356 6.94 -1.13 28.38
CA THR A 356 6.39 -1.07 27.02
C THR A 356 7.44 -0.49 26.08
N GLN A 357 7.68 -1.17 24.97
CA GLN A 357 8.59 -0.74 23.93
C GLN A 357 8.05 0.52 23.21
N LYS A 358 8.94 1.30 22.59
CA LYS A 358 8.51 2.38 21.67
C LYS A 358 7.99 1.79 20.37
N MET A 359 7.14 2.53 19.67
CA MET A 359 6.81 2.23 18.28
C MET A 359 8.10 2.07 17.46
N TYR A 360 8.17 1.05 16.61
CA TYR A 360 9.36 0.65 15.84
C TYR A 360 10.57 0.18 16.65
N GLY A 361 10.46 0.07 17.99
CA GLY A 361 11.49 -0.57 18.80
C GLY A 361 11.54 -2.08 18.55
N GLN A 362 12.72 -2.67 18.73
CA GLN A 362 12.85 -4.13 18.75
C GLN A 362 12.00 -4.67 19.89
N CYS A 363 11.16 -5.67 19.63
CA CYS A 363 10.26 -6.30 20.61
C CYS A 363 10.46 -7.81 20.70
N GLY A 364 11.46 -8.34 20.01
CA GLY A 364 11.76 -9.76 20.01
C GLY A 364 12.92 -10.11 19.09
N GLY A 365 13.15 -11.41 18.95
CA GLY A 365 14.29 -11.98 18.25
C GLY A 365 15.20 -12.79 19.16
N LEU A 366 15.97 -13.71 18.58
CA LEU A 366 16.88 -14.59 19.29
C LEU A 366 17.89 -13.77 20.11
N ARG A 367 17.94 -14.03 21.43
CA ARG A 367 18.77 -13.34 22.43
C ARG A 367 18.37 -11.88 22.72
N TYR A 368 17.22 -11.42 22.24
CA TYR A 368 16.69 -10.12 22.66
C TYR A 368 16.21 -10.20 24.11
N ALA A 369 16.70 -9.30 24.96
CA ALA A 369 16.40 -9.25 26.41
C ALA A 369 15.71 -7.94 26.83
N GLY A 370 15.28 -7.12 25.86
CA GLY A 370 14.58 -5.86 26.12
C GLY A 370 13.05 -6.01 26.11
N PRO A 371 12.33 -4.89 26.17
CA PRO A 371 10.86 -4.85 26.18
C PRO A 371 10.22 -5.60 25.00
N THR A 372 9.43 -6.63 25.28
CA THR A 372 8.69 -7.42 24.28
C THR A 372 7.27 -6.93 24.05
N ARG A 373 6.72 -6.17 25.00
CA ARG A 373 5.38 -5.58 24.89
C ARG A 373 5.41 -4.30 24.05
N CYS A 374 4.72 -4.30 22.92
CA CYS A 374 4.53 -3.11 22.10
C CYS A 374 3.49 -2.15 22.70
N PRO A 375 3.48 -0.87 22.29
CA PRO A 375 2.37 0.04 22.61
C PRO A 375 1.02 -0.61 22.25
N ALA A 376 -0.06 -0.23 22.94
CA ALA A 376 -1.38 -0.87 22.78
C ALA A 376 -1.92 -0.84 21.31
N TYR A 377 -1.37 0.04 20.48
CA TYR A 377 -1.69 0.21 19.05
C TYR A 377 -0.68 -0.44 18.11
N ALA A 378 0.20 -1.32 18.62
CA ALA A 378 1.29 -1.93 17.88
C ALA A 378 1.36 -3.44 18.14
N THR A 379 1.73 -4.20 17.10
CA THR A 379 1.96 -5.64 17.17
C THR A 379 3.45 -5.90 17.01
N CYS A 380 3.98 -6.83 17.82
CA CYS A 380 5.35 -7.28 17.66
C CYS A 380 5.45 -8.22 16.45
N SER A 381 5.91 -7.69 15.32
CA SER A 381 6.04 -8.45 14.07
C SER A 381 7.45 -9.01 13.93
N THR A 382 7.56 -10.33 13.87
CA THR A 382 8.83 -11.01 13.64
C THR A 382 9.30 -10.80 12.21
N VAL A 383 10.46 -10.15 12.05
CA VAL A 383 11.07 -9.88 10.74
C VAL A 383 11.97 -11.03 10.32
N ASN A 384 12.76 -11.56 11.27
CA ASN A 384 13.63 -12.71 11.10
C ASN A 384 13.92 -13.36 12.48
N PRO A 385 14.62 -14.51 12.54
CA PRO A 385 14.87 -15.19 13.81
C PRO A 385 15.55 -14.33 14.87
N TYR A 386 16.31 -13.31 14.50
CA TYR A 386 17.08 -12.44 15.41
C TYR A 386 16.41 -11.10 15.69
N TYR A 387 15.31 -10.77 15.02
CA TYR A 387 14.69 -9.45 15.09
C TYR A 387 13.17 -9.49 14.89
N ALA A 388 12.43 -8.99 15.88
CA ALA A 388 11.03 -8.63 15.78
C ALA A 388 10.88 -7.15 16.17
N GLN A 389 9.96 -6.44 15.53
CA GLN A 389 9.78 -4.99 15.68
C GLN A 389 8.33 -4.65 16.01
N CYS A 390 8.13 -3.67 16.90
CA CYS A 390 6.81 -3.09 17.10
C CYS A 390 6.39 -2.34 15.84
N THR A 391 5.56 -3.00 15.04
CA THR A 391 4.91 -2.42 13.87
C THR A 391 3.49 -2.02 14.26
N PRO A 392 2.85 -1.13 13.49
CA PRO A 392 1.48 -0.75 13.76
C PRO A 392 0.60 -1.99 13.76
N GLY A 393 -0.22 -2.14 14.79
CA GLY A 393 -1.26 -3.14 14.80
C GLY A 393 -2.38 -2.70 13.87
N PRO A 394 -3.33 -3.60 13.54
CA PRO A 394 -4.56 -3.21 12.86
C PRO A 394 -5.21 -2.07 13.65
N VAL A 395 -5.54 -0.97 12.98
CA VAL A 395 -6.35 0.09 13.59
C VAL A 395 -7.73 -0.51 13.83
N PRO A 396 -8.22 -0.60 15.09
CA PRO A 396 -9.54 -1.17 15.35
C PRO A 396 -10.61 -0.44 14.54
N SER A 397 -11.63 -1.15 14.09
CA SER A 397 -12.78 -0.51 13.46
C SER A 397 -13.38 0.55 14.40
N GLY A 398 -13.68 1.73 13.86
CA GLY A 398 -14.27 2.81 14.64
C GLY A 398 -13.27 3.69 15.41
N VAL A 399 -11.96 3.59 15.16
CA VAL A 399 -10.97 4.54 15.70
C VAL A 399 -9.99 5.04 14.63
N GLN A 400 -9.32 6.18 14.90
CA GLN A 400 -8.28 6.77 14.05
C GLN A 400 -6.87 6.50 14.58
N SER A 401 -5.91 6.32 13.67
CA SER A 401 -4.51 6.07 13.99
C SER A 401 -3.86 7.26 14.72
N LEU A 402 -2.69 7.04 15.33
CA LEU A 402 -1.88 8.14 15.85
C LEU A 402 -1.45 9.06 14.69
N TYR A 403 -1.67 10.36 14.85
CA TYR A 403 -1.52 11.43 13.85
C TYR A 403 -2.51 11.40 12.68
N GLY A 404 -3.47 10.47 12.67
CA GLY A 404 -4.60 10.50 11.75
C GLY A 404 -5.58 11.64 12.05
N GLN A 405 -6.29 12.10 11.03
CA GLN A 405 -7.42 13.01 11.19
C GLN A 405 -8.54 12.34 11.98
N CYS A 406 -9.10 13.04 12.96
CA CYS A 406 -10.20 12.56 13.83
C CYS A 406 -11.35 13.57 13.95
N GLY A 407 -11.35 14.60 13.11
CA GLY A 407 -12.39 15.64 13.11
C GLY A 407 -12.06 16.82 12.20
N GLY A 408 -12.97 17.80 12.19
CA GLY A 408 -12.93 18.99 11.34
C GLY A 408 -14.30 19.31 10.71
N GLN A 409 -14.50 20.53 10.22
CA GLN A 409 -15.78 21.00 9.65
C GLN A 409 -16.31 20.13 8.50
N ASN A 410 -15.44 19.46 7.75
CA ASN A 410 -15.83 18.56 6.65
C ASN A 410 -15.59 17.08 6.98
N TRP A 411 -15.33 16.74 8.25
CA TRP A 411 -15.19 15.35 8.67
C TRP A 411 -16.56 14.66 8.61
N PRO A 412 -16.72 13.51 7.91
CA PRO A 412 -18.03 12.88 7.78
C PRO A 412 -18.58 12.49 9.16
N ALA A 413 -19.89 12.63 9.35
CA ALA A 413 -20.53 12.40 10.63
C ALA A 413 -20.39 10.94 11.09
N GLU A 414 -20.28 10.01 10.14
CA GLU A 414 -20.09 8.58 10.38
C GLU A 414 -18.61 8.20 10.57
N SER A 415 -17.67 9.12 10.29
CA SER A 415 -16.24 8.84 10.41
C SER A 415 -15.78 8.88 11.87
N PRO A 416 -14.86 7.97 12.28
CA PRO A 416 -14.44 7.88 13.67
C PRO A 416 -13.83 9.16 14.23
N THR A 417 -14.31 9.62 15.38
CA THR A 417 -13.74 10.75 16.13
C THR A 417 -12.87 10.31 17.31
N VAL A 418 -12.89 9.01 17.62
CA VAL A 418 -12.11 8.39 18.68
C VAL A 418 -10.73 8.00 18.14
N CYS A 419 -9.68 8.29 18.90
CA CYS A 419 -8.32 7.90 18.56
C CYS A 419 -7.95 6.54 19.16
N VAL A 420 -6.92 5.89 18.61
CA VAL A 420 -6.30 4.71 19.22
C VAL A 420 -5.99 4.93 20.72
N PRO A 421 -6.05 3.89 21.57
CA PRO A 421 -5.78 4.02 23.00
C PRO A 421 -4.44 4.72 23.30
N GLY A 422 -4.46 5.70 24.21
CA GLY A 422 -3.29 6.52 24.56
C GLY A 422 -3.11 7.77 23.68
N ALA A 423 -4.01 8.00 22.72
CA ALA A 423 -4.11 9.26 21.99
C ALA A 423 -5.43 9.97 22.30
N ARG A 424 -5.46 11.29 22.09
CA ARG A 424 -6.66 12.13 22.18
C ARG A 424 -6.84 12.91 20.88
N CYS A 425 -8.09 13.12 20.48
CA CYS A 425 -8.39 13.94 19.32
C CYS A 425 -8.22 15.42 19.68
N THR A 426 -7.18 16.05 19.15
CA THR A 426 -6.87 17.45 19.42
C THR A 426 -7.23 18.29 18.20
N THR A 427 -8.09 19.30 18.38
CA THR A 427 -8.38 20.26 17.30
C THR A 427 -7.14 21.09 16.99
N VAL A 428 -6.66 20.99 15.75
CA VAL A 428 -5.53 21.79 15.25
C VAL A 428 -6.05 23.10 14.64
N ASN A 429 -7.12 23.00 13.85
CA ASN A 429 -7.85 24.12 13.27
C ASN A 429 -9.33 23.73 13.01
N PRO A 430 -10.21 24.64 12.55
CA PRO A 430 -11.62 24.32 12.31
C PRO A 430 -11.87 23.16 11.34
N TYR A 431 -10.96 22.91 10.39
CA TYR A 431 -11.07 21.91 9.35
C TYR A 431 -10.30 20.61 9.67
N TYR A 432 -9.46 20.61 10.70
CA TYR A 432 -8.58 19.49 11.01
C TYR A 432 -8.41 19.31 12.52
N ALA A 433 -8.83 18.15 13.02
CA ALA A 433 -8.45 17.61 14.32
C ALA A 433 -7.60 16.36 14.10
N GLN A 434 -6.58 16.17 14.94
CA GLN A 434 -5.59 15.11 14.80
C GLN A 434 -5.48 14.30 16.08
N CYS A 435 -5.32 12.98 15.95
CA CYS A 435 -4.96 12.13 17.06
C CYS A 435 -3.52 12.39 17.51
N THR A 436 -3.35 12.97 18.69
CA THR A 436 -2.02 13.22 19.29
C THR A 436 -1.85 12.38 20.56
N PRO A 437 -0.61 12.06 20.99
CA PRO A 437 -0.40 11.42 22.28
C PRO A 437 -1.13 12.16 23.41
N ALA A 438 -1.79 11.42 24.30
CA ALA A 438 -2.68 11.95 25.34
C ALA A 438 -1.96 12.73 26.45
#